data_AF-A0A0L0VRX8-F1
#
_entry.id   AF-A0A0L0VRX8-F1
#
_cell.length_a   1.000
_cell.length_b   1.000
_cell.length_c   1.000
_cell.angle_alpha   90.00
_cell.angle_beta   90.00
_cell.angle_gamma   90.00
#
_symmetry.space_group_name_H-M   'P 1'
#
loop_
_entity.id
_entity.type
_entity.pdbx_description
1 polymer ?
#
loop_
_entity_poly.entity_id
_entity_poly.type
_entity_poly.pdbx_seq_one_letter_code
_entity_poly.pdbx_strand_id
1 'polypeptide(L)'
;MNQTDRGSAPSARAIEIRANKHAELFVDAYYSVYDSSTRTNKLPEFYRPDARIVWNGNAIAGLPAFSSTLLSQLSYSKHEVQSFDAHAIPGSVIAPSVLPTITITISGQVIFSAQPFPSNFRMPDPKDISPKQNPADAQQALDGLPRVFSQTLILAPSPTPSESSQPISISNYAIVADCFRFVG
;
A
#
# COMPACT_ATOMS: atom_id res chain seq x y z
N MET A 1 -31.05 -17.69 -35.89
CA MET A 1 -30.47 -18.41 -34.75
C MET A 1 -29.19 -17.68 -34.38
N ASN A 2 -29.26 -16.64 -33.54
CA ASN A 2 -28.13 -15.76 -33.27
C ASN A 2 -27.26 -16.36 -32.15
N GLN A 3 -26.09 -16.87 -32.52
CA GLN A 3 -25.02 -17.17 -31.59
C GLN A 3 -24.52 -15.85 -30.99
N THR A 4 -24.90 -15.58 -29.75
CA THR A 4 -24.25 -14.56 -28.92
C THR A 4 -22.79 -14.94 -28.75
N ASP A 5 -21.90 -14.12 -29.32
CA ASP A 5 -20.45 -14.14 -29.14
C ASP A 5 -20.13 -13.93 -27.65
N ARG A 6 -20.07 -15.03 -26.88
CA ARG A 6 -19.53 -15.01 -25.52
C ARG A 6 -18.02 -14.96 -25.66
N GLY A 7 -17.46 -13.75 -25.66
CA GLY A 7 -16.02 -13.53 -25.68
C GLY A 7 -15.31 -14.49 -24.72
N SER A 8 -14.34 -15.24 -25.26
CA SER A 8 -13.62 -16.27 -24.51
C SER A 8 -12.98 -15.70 -23.25
N ALA A 9 -13.03 -16.45 -22.15
CA ALA A 9 -12.41 -16.04 -20.89
C ALA A 9 -10.90 -15.78 -21.12
N PRO A 10 -10.32 -14.71 -20.53
CA PRO A 10 -8.92 -14.40 -20.71
C PRO A 10 -8.06 -15.54 -20.16
N SER A 11 -6.92 -15.83 -20.81
CA SER A 11 -6.01 -16.85 -20.32
C SER A 11 -5.45 -16.49 -18.94
N ALA A 12 -5.17 -17.50 -18.11
CA ALA A 12 -4.61 -17.29 -16.77
C ALA A 12 -3.35 -16.42 -16.81
N ARG A 13 -2.46 -16.66 -17.79
CA ARG A 13 -1.25 -15.85 -18.00
C ARG A 13 -1.57 -14.37 -18.28
N ALA A 14 -2.59 -14.07 -19.08
CA ALA A 14 -2.98 -12.70 -19.35
C ALA A 14 -3.57 -12.00 -18.11
N ILE A 15 -4.27 -12.74 -17.26
CA ILE A 15 -4.77 -12.23 -15.98
C ILE A 15 -3.60 -11.85 -15.07
N GLU A 16 -2.60 -12.73 -14.93
CA GLU A 16 -1.44 -12.48 -14.08
C GLU A 16 -0.59 -11.29 -14.56
N ILE A 17 -0.36 -11.17 -15.88
CA ILE A 17 0.36 -10.03 -16.46
C ILE A 17 -0.36 -8.72 -16.12
N ARG A 18 -1.70 -8.70 -16.23
CA ARG A 18 -2.50 -7.52 -15.87
C ARG A 18 -2.44 -7.25 -14.37
N ALA A 19 -2.49 -8.27 -13.52
CA ALA A 19 -2.41 -8.11 -12.07
C ALA A 19 -1.08 -7.48 -11.66
N ASN A 20 0.04 -8.00 -12.15
CA ASN A 20 1.37 -7.49 -11.85
C ASN A 20 1.54 -6.03 -12.27
N LYS A 21 1.08 -5.66 -13.48
CA LYS A 21 1.13 -4.27 -13.96
C LYS A 21 0.33 -3.30 -13.07
N HIS A 22 -0.87 -3.70 -12.63
CA HIS A 22 -1.68 -2.85 -11.76
C HIS A 22 -1.12 -2.78 -10.35
N ALA A 23 -0.53 -3.87 -9.85
CA ALA A 23 0.13 -3.91 -8.55
C ALA A 23 1.33 -2.95 -8.50
N GLU A 24 2.18 -2.93 -9.53
CA GLU A 24 3.32 -2.00 -9.63
C GLU A 24 2.86 -0.54 -9.50
N LEU A 25 1.92 -0.11 -10.36
CA LEU A 25 1.36 1.24 -10.34
C LEU A 25 0.69 1.58 -9.00
N PHE A 26 0.01 0.60 -8.40
CA PHE A 26 -0.66 0.78 -7.12
C PHE A 26 0.36 0.98 -5.99
N VAL A 27 1.39 0.13 -5.90
CA VAL A 27 2.41 0.19 -4.86
C VAL A 27 3.15 1.53 -4.90
N ASP A 28 3.55 1.97 -6.09
CA ASP A 28 4.23 3.25 -6.29
C ASP A 28 3.36 4.43 -5.81
N ALA A 29 2.10 4.45 -6.23
CA ALA A 29 1.15 5.48 -5.82
C ALA A 29 0.86 5.46 -4.32
N TYR A 30 0.64 4.26 -3.78
CA TYR A 30 0.27 4.05 -2.38
C TYR A 30 1.35 4.57 -1.44
N TYR A 31 2.60 4.15 -1.61
CA TYR A 31 3.70 4.61 -0.74
C TYR A 31 4.10 6.06 -1.00
N SER A 32 3.96 6.56 -2.22
CA SER A 32 4.13 8.00 -2.51
C SER A 32 3.15 8.85 -1.70
N VAL A 33 1.88 8.44 -1.63
CA VAL A 33 0.86 9.11 -0.80
C VAL A 33 1.11 8.88 0.69
N TYR A 34 1.50 7.66 1.09
CA TYR A 34 1.80 7.31 2.48
C TYR A 34 2.89 8.23 3.04
N ASP A 35 3.97 8.44 2.29
CA ASP A 35 5.10 9.25 2.72
C ASP A 35 4.86 10.77 2.59
N SER A 36 3.76 11.18 1.94
CA SER A 36 3.41 12.58 1.80
C SER A 36 2.92 13.22 3.11
N SER A 37 2.98 14.55 3.17
CA SER A 37 2.35 15.34 4.24
C SER A 37 0.82 15.28 4.21
N THR A 38 0.22 14.81 3.11
CA THR A 38 -1.23 14.72 2.92
C THR A 38 -1.82 13.35 3.30
N ARG A 39 -0.99 12.44 3.84
CA ARG A 39 -1.35 11.04 4.10
C ARG A 39 -2.68 10.87 4.84
N THR A 40 -2.94 11.69 5.86
CA THR A 40 -4.11 11.54 6.75
C THR A 40 -5.43 11.69 6.00
N ASN A 41 -5.43 12.49 4.93
CA ASN A 41 -6.61 12.73 4.09
C ASN A 41 -6.61 11.85 2.84
N LYS A 42 -5.44 11.63 2.22
CA LYS A 42 -5.32 10.99 0.91
C LYS A 42 -5.14 9.49 0.95
N LEU A 43 -4.45 8.97 1.96
CA LEU A 43 -4.24 7.53 2.08
C LEU A 43 -5.56 6.76 2.30
N PRO A 44 -6.53 7.24 3.11
CA PRO A 44 -7.83 6.58 3.24
C PRO A 44 -8.62 6.47 1.92
N GLU A 45 -8.38 7.34 0.93
CA GLU A 45 -9.04 7.29 -0.39
C GLU A 45 -8.70 6.00 -1.17
N PHE A 46 -7.61 5.31 -0.81
CA PHE A 46 -7.23 4.02 -1.41
C PHE A 46 -8.05 2.84 -0.88
N TYR A 47 -8.85 3.03 0.17
CA TYR A 47 -9.54 1.95 0.86
C TYR A 47 -11.03 1.98 0.59
N ARG A 48 -11.65 0.80 0.63
CA ARG A 48 -13.11 0.74 0.71
C ARG A 48 -13.61 1.12 2.10
N PRO A 49 -14.85 1.63 2.21
CA PRO A 49 -15.46 1.93 3.51
C PRO A 49 -15.53 0.72 4.46
N ASP A 50 -15.63 -0.49 3.92
CA ASP A 50 -15.73 -1.77 4.65
C ASP A 50 -14.38 -2.50 4.81
N ALA A 51 -13.26 -1.86 4.45
CA ALA A 51 -11.94 -2.47 4.50
C ALA A 51 -11.55 -2.99 5.90
N ARG A 52 -10.76 -4.07 5.92
CA ARG A 52 -10.21 -4.68 7.13
C ARG A 52 -8.74 -4.31 7.26
N ILE A 53 -8.38 -3.60 8.33
CA ILE A 53 -7.02 -3.09 8.52
C ILE A 53 -6.46 -3.68 9.80
N VAL A 54 -5.24 -4.23 9.72
CA VAL A 54 -4.48 -4.76 10.84
C VAL A 54 -3.09 -4.14 10.84
N TRP A 55 -2.71 -3.51 11.96
CA TRP A 55 -1.41 -2.88 12.14
C TRP A 55 -0.64 -3.53 13.29
N ASN A 56 0.48 -4.17 12.99
CA ASN A 56 1.30 -4.92 13.96
C ASN A 56 0.47 -5.91 14.81
N GLY A 57 -0.47 -6.61 14.16
CA GLY A 57 -1.36 -7.57 14.82
C GLY A 57 -2.58 -6.96 15.52
N ASN A 58 -2.70 -5.63 15.57
CA ASN A 58 -3.86 -4.94 16.16
C ASN A 58 -4.86 -4.58 15.07
N ALA A 59 -6.10 -5.02 15.22
CA ALA A 59 -7.17 -4.64 14.31
C ALA A 59 -7.52 -3.16 14.48
N ILE A 60 -7.66 -2.44 13.37
CA ILE A 60 -8.09 -1.04 13.34
C ILE A 60 -9.58 -1.00 12.97
N ALA A 61 -10.37 -0.27 13.74
CA ALA A 61 -11.83 -0.21 13.62
C ALA A 61 -12.30 0.69 12.45
N GLY A 62 -11.95 0.31 11.22
CA GLY A 62 -12.36 0.99 9.99
C GLY A 62 -11.60 2.29 9.69
N LEU A 63 -12.02 2.98 8.62
CA LEU A 63 -11.30 4.14 8.08
C LEU A 63 -11.23 5.36 9.02
N PRO A 64 -12.26 5.71 9.80
CA PRO A 64 -12.15 6.82 10.75
C PRO A 64 -11.05 6.57 11.79
N ALA A 65 -10.95 5.35 12.34
CA ALA A 65 -9.89 4.99 13.27
C ALA A 65 -8.52 4.94 12.59
N PHE A 66 -8.45 4.45 11.35
CA PHE A 66 -7.22 4.46 10.56
C PHE A 66 -6.66 5.88 10.38
N SER A 67 -7.49 6.84 9.94
CA SER A 67 -7.05 8.23 9.74
C SER A 67 -6.78 8.96 11.06
N SER A 68 -7.74 8.95 11.99
CA SER A 68 -7.69 9.79 13.20
C SER A 68 -6.81 9.25 14.32
N THR A 69 -6.58 7.93 14.36
CA THR A 69 -5.80 7.29 15.42
C THR A 69 -4.44 6.84 14.89
N LEU A 70 -4.39 6.07 13.81
CA LEU A 70 -3.11 5.56 13.33
C LEU A 70 -2.32 6.64 12.57
N LEU A 71 -2.86 7.17 11.47
CA LEU A 71 -2.11 8.09 10.61
C LEU A 71 -1.76 9.43 11.27
N SER A 72 -2.59 9.92 12.21
CA SER A 72 -2.33 11.15 12.96
C SER A 72 -1.22 11.01 14.00
N GLN A 73 -1.00 9.79 14.53
CA GLN A 73 0.00 9.50 15.55
C GLN A 73 1.34 9.06 14.95
N LEU A 74 1.35 8.60 13.70
CA LEU A 74 2.57 8.27 13.00
C LEU A 74 3.33 9.54 12.62
N SER A 75 4.59 9.60 13.05
CA SER A 75 5.59 10.55 12.55
C SER A 75 5.74 10.46 11.02
N TYR A 76 6.41 11.44 10.41
CA TYR A 76 6.75 11.35 8.99
C TYR A 76 7.49 10.04 8.73
N SER A 77 7.17 9.40 7.62
CA SER A 77 7.73 8.13 7.20
C SER A 77 8.41 8.28 5.86
N LYS A 78 9.41 7.45 5.62
CA LYS A 78 9.91 7.17 4.29
C LYS A 78 10.00 5.66 4.10
N HIS A 79 9.25 5.14 3.15
CA HIS A 79 9.28 3.73 2.76
C HIS A 79 10.22 3.55 1.57
N GLU A 80 10.99 2.47 1.63
CA GLU A 80 11.72 1.91 0.51
C GLU A 80 11.18 0.50 0.28
N VAL A 81 10.38 0.33 -0.76
CA VAL A 81 9.90 -0.98 -1.19
C VAL A 81 11.08 -1.73 -1.84
N GLN A 82 11.41 -2.89 -1.31
CA GLN A 82 12.53 -3.70 -1.82
C GLN A 82 12.05 -4.77 -2.79
N SER A 83 10.88 -5.36 -2.51
CA SER A 83 10.22 -6.30 -3.41
C SER A 83 8.74 -6.35 -3.12
N PHE A 84 7.98 -6.75 -4.14
CA PHE A 84 6.60 -7.16 -3.98
C PHE A 84 6.30 -8.32 -4.93
N ASP A 85 5.25 -9.07 -4.60
CA ASP A 85 4.71 -10.16 -5.42
C ASP A 85 3.19 -9.98 -5.50
N ALA A 86 2.61 -10.19 -6.69
CA ALA A 86 1.21 -9.91 -6.96
C ALA A 86 0.53 -11.07 -7.67
N HIS A 87 -0.53 -11.61 -7.06
CA HIS A 87 -1.27 -12.77 -7.57
C HIS A 87 -2.73 -12.40 -7.79
N ALA A 88 -3.28 -12.75 -8.95
CA ALA A 88 -4.71 -12.66 -9.15
C ALA A 88 -5.44 -13.76 -8.36
N ILE A 89 -6.48 -13.40 -7.63
CA ILE A 89 -7.30 -14.38 -6.90
C ILE A 89 -8.14 -15.16 -7.93
N PRO A 90 -8.00 -16.50 -8.02
CA PRO A 90 -8.78 -17.31 -8.94
C PRO A 90 -10.29 -17.13 -8.73
N GLY A 91 -11.05 -17.11 -9.83
CA GLY A 91 -12.51 -16.93 -9.80
C GLY A 91 -12.98 -15.49 -9.65
N SER A 92 -12.08 -14.51 -9.48
CA SER A 92 -12.44 -13.08 -9.44
C SER A 92 -12.75 -12.47 -10.81
N VAL A 93 -12.28 -13.10 -11.89
CA VAL A 93 -12.53 -12.65 -13.27
C VAL A 93 -13.71 -13.41 -13.86
N ILE A 94 -14.86 -12.74 -13.96
CA ILE A 94 -16.10 -13.33 -14.50
C ILE A 94 -16.34 -12.99 -15.98
N ALA A 95 -15.57 -12.04 -16.55
CA ALA A 95 -15.61 -11.66 -17.96
C ALA A 95 -14.27 -11.00 -18.38
N PRO A 96 -13.92 -10.95 -19.68
CA PRO A 96 -12.63 -10.42 -20.15
C PRO A 96 -12.32 -8.97 -19.75
N SER A 97 -13.35 -8.14 -19.62
CA SER A 97 -13.27 -6.71 -19.26
C SER A 97 -13.25 -6.46 -17.75
N VAL A 98 -13.47 -7.49 -16.92
CA VAL A 98 -13.48 -7.37 -15.46
C VAL A 98 -12.04 -7.48 -14.94
N LEU A 99 -11.66 -6.51 -14.11
CA LEU A 99 -10.38 -6.53 -13.41
C LEU A 99 -10.41 -7.63 -12.32
N PRO A 100 -9.32 -8.41 -12.16
CA PRO A 100 -9.24 -9.41 -11.10
C PRO A 100 -9.22 -8.76 -9.71
N THR A 101 -9.52 -9.51 -8.66
CA THR A 101 -9.05 -9.16 -7.31
C THR A 101 -7.60 -9.59 -7.18
N ILE A 102 -6.73 -8.77 -6.59
CA ILE A 102 -5.29 -9.00 -6.51
C ILE A 102 -4.88 -9.12 -5.05
N THR A 103 -4.06 -10.11 -4.72
CA THR A 103 -3.30 -10.14 -3.46
C THR A 103 -1.89 -9.64 -3.74
N ILE A 104 -1.39 -8.70 -2.94
CA ILE A 104 -0.04 -8.18 -3.04
C ILE A 104 0.68 -8.44 -1.72
N THR A 105 1.86 -9.05 -1.77
CA THR A 105 2.75 -9.15 -0.62
C THR A 105 3.95 -8.25 -0.87
N ILE A 106 4.20 -7.33 0.06
CA ILE A 106 5.20 -6.28 -0.06
C ILE A 106 6.20 -6.45 1.08
N SER A 107 7.49 -6.31 0.77
CA SER A 107 8.56 -6.28 1.75
C SER A 107 9.48 -5.09 1.48
N GLY A 108 9.90 -4.43 2.54
CA GLY A 108 10.75 -3.27 2.42
C GLY A 108 11.24 -2.75 3.76
N GLN A 109 11.74 -1.52 3.75
CA GLN A 109 12.17 -0.82 4.94
C GLN A 109 11.43 0.50 5.09
N VAL A 110 11.24 0.93 6.33
CA VAL A 110 10.66 2.22 6.65
C VAL A 110 11.44 2.88 7.78
N ILE A 111 11.68 4.17 7.64
CA ILE A 111 12.29 5.03 8.65
C ILE A 111 11.28 6.11 9.05
N PHE A 112 11.29 6.49 10.32
CA PHE A 112 10.43 7.54 10.83
C PHE A 112 11.23 8.78 11.22
N SER A 113 10.59 9.93 11.19
CA SER A 113 11.22 11.21 11.56
C SER A 113 10.17 12.18 12.07
N ALA A 114 10.52 12.95 13.09
CA ALA A 114 9.70 14.07 13.55
C ALA A 114 9.60 15.21 12.51
N GLN A 115 10.51 15.25 11.54
CA GLN A 115 10.56 16.26 10.47
C GLN A 115 10.33 15.62 9.10
N PRO A 116 9.76 16.37 8.13
CA PRO A 116 9.64 15.90 6.75
C PRO A 116 11.00 15.50 6.16
N PHE A 117 11.01 14.44 5.36
CA PHE A 117 12.21 14.02 4.64
C PHE A 117 12.48 14.98 3.46
N PRO A 118 13.74 15.34 3.20
CA PRO A 118 14.10 16.12 2.01
C PRO A 118 13.84 15.29 0.74
N SER A 119 13.67 15.97 -0.40
CA SER A 119 13.34 15.32 -1.67
C SER A 119 14.41 14.34 -2.17
N ASN A 120 15.67 14.56 -1.80
CA ASN A 120 16.82 13.73 -2.12
C ASN A 120 17.16 12.72 -1.01
N PHE A 121 16.27 12.50 -0.05
CA PHE A 121 16.50 11.53 1.01
C PHE A 121 16.70 10.13 0.42
N ARG A 122 17.73 9.44 0.93
CA ARG A 122 18.01 8.04 0.64
C ARG A 122 18.06 7.27 1.95
N MET A 123 17.49 6.07 1.95
CA MET A 123 17.60 5.16 3.09
C MET A 123 19.08 4.90 3.44
N PRO A 124 19.51 5.11 4.69
CA PRO A 124 20.86 4.79 5.13
C PRO A 124 21.12 3.29 5.04
N ASP A 125 22.32 2.88 4.60
CA ASP A 125 22.76 1.49 4.78
C ASP A 125 22.96 1.26 6.29
N PRO A 126 22.50 0.13 6.86
CA PRO A 126 22.77 -0.23 8.26
C PRO A 126 24.24 -0.08 8.69
N LYS A 127 25.21 -0.21 7.77
CA LYS A 127 26.64 -0.04 8.02
C LYS A 127 27.06 1.41 8.28
N ASP A 128 26.27 2.36 7.79
CA ASP A 128 26.54 3.80 7.93
C ASP A 128 25.99 4.37 9.25
N ILE A 129 25.22 3.59 10.00
CA ILE A 129 24.60 3.97 11.27
C ILE A 129 25.59 3.71 12.41
N SER A 130 26.20 4.78 12.95
CA SER A 130 27.11 4.66 14.11
C SER A 130 26.35 4.72 15.44
N PRO A 131 26.54 3.74 16.37
CA PRO A 131 25.81 3.67 17.64
C PRO A 131 26.29 4.68 18.71
N LYS A 132 26.98 5.76 18.34
CA LYS A 132 27.46 6.77 19.30
C LYS A 132 26.41 7.87 19.52
N GLN A 133 25.31 7.57 20.21
CA GLN A 133 24.34 8.60 20.61
C GLN A 133 23.94 8.52 22.08
N ASN A 134 23.69 9.69 22.66
CA ASN A 134 23.36 9.92 24.06
C ASN A 134 22.01 9.28 24.43
N PRO A 135 21.75 8.89 25.70
CA PRO A 135 20.51 8.21 26.09
C PRO A 135 19.22 9.03 25.87
N ALA A 136 19.29 10.37 25.92
CA ALA A 136 18.16 11.24 25.58
C ALA A 136 17.88 11.29 24.06
N ASP A 137 18.93 11.09 23.26
CA ASP A 137 18.83 10.95 21.81
C ASP A 137 18.36 9.53 21.44
N ALA A 138 18.32 8.57 22.36
CA ALA A 138 18.03 7.17 22.04
C ALA A 138 16.62 6.96 21.47
N GLN A 139 15.60 7.70 21.93
CA GLN A 139 14.25 7.59 21.35
C GLN A 139 14.20 8.20 19.94
N GLN A 140 14.85 9.35 19.72
CA GLN A 140 15.02 9.94 18.39
C GLN A 140 15.90 9.08 17.46
N ALA A 141 16.89 8.40 18.02
CA ALA A 141 17.75 7.46 17.33
C ALA A 141 16.97 6.23 16.90
N LEU A 142 16.13 5.67 17.78
CA LEU A 142 15.25 4.52 17.50
C LEU A 142 14.16 4.83 16.47
N ASP A 143 13.69 6.07 16.40
CA ASP A 143 12.80 6.54 15.33
C ASP A 143 13.56 6.70 14.00
N GLY A 144 14.82 7.14 14.07
CA GLY A 144 15.73 7.28 12.94
C GLY A 144 16.39 5.98 12.44
N LEU A 145 16.07 4.81 13.02
CA LEU A 145 16.56 3.53 12.50
C LEU A 145 15.58 2.96 11.46
N PRO A 146 16.08 2.53 10.28
CA PRO A 146 15.29 1.75 9.34
C PRO A 146 14.75 0.47 9.99
N ARG A 147 13.44 0.23 9.83
CA ARG A 147 12.76 -0.99 10.26
C ARG A 147 12.30 -1.77 9.05
N VAL A 148 12.52 -3.07 9.05
CA VAL A 148 11.99 -3.93 7.99
C VAL A 148 10.48 -4.12 8.24
N PHE A 149 9.70 -4.03 7.18
CA PHE A 149 8.27 -4.28 7.21
C PHE A 149 7.87 -5.34 6.20
N SER A 150 6.76 -6.01 6.50
CA SER A 150 6.01 -6.82 5.57
C SER A 150 4.56 -6.34 5.58
N GLN A 151 3.99 -6.15 4.39
CA GLN A 151 2.62 -5.71 4.22
C GLN A 151 1.91 -6.59 3.20
N THR A 152 0.72 -7.07 3.55
CA THR A 152 -0.14 -7.80 2.61
C THR A 152 -1.38 -6.98 2.34
N LEU A 153 -1.65 -6.72 1.06
CA LEU A 153 -2.84 -6.03 0.58
C LEU A 153 -3.72 -6.98 -0.21
N ILE A 154 -5.03 -6.83 -0.08
CA ILE A 154 -6.00 -7.37 -1.05
C ILE A 154 -6.69 -6.19 -1.70
N LEU A 155 -6.59 -6.14 -3.03
CA LEU A 155 -7.18 -5.11 -3.88
C LEU A 155 -8.37 -5.67 -4.64
N ALA A 156 -9.51 -5.01 -4.56
CA ALA A 156 -10.68 -5.30 -5.38
C ALA A 156 -10.88 -4.17 -6.40
N PRO A 157 -11.44 -4.46 -7.59
CA PRO A 157 -11.84 -3.41 -8.52
C PRO A 157 -12.77 -2.40 -7.83
N SER A 158 -12.49 -1.11 -8.03
CA SER A 158 -13.32 -0.05 -7.46
C SER A 158 -14.72 -0.10 -8.09
N PRO A 159 -15.81 -0.15 -7.31
CA PRO A 159 -17.17 -0.27 -7.83
C PRO A 159 -17.69 0.99 -8.53
N THR A 160 -17.02 2.12 -8.33
CA THR A 160 -17.38 3.41 -8.94
C THR A 160 -16.30 3.82 -9.95
N PRO A 161 -16.58 3.85 -11.26
CA PRO A 161 -15.79 4.68 -12.15
C PRO A 161 -15.98 6.11 -11.66
N SER A 162 -14.95 6.70 -11.06
CA SER A 162 -15.05 8.08 -10.61
C SER A 162 -15.07 9.00 -11.83
N GLU A 163 -16.25 9.48 -12.23
CA GLU A 163 -16.42 10.64 -13.13
C GLU A 163 -15.99 11.96 -12.46
N SER A 164 -15.03 11.93 -11.53
CA SER A 164 -14.50 13.13 -10.89
C SER A 164 -13.19 13.52 -11.57
N SER A 165 -13.18 14.72 -12.15
CA SER A 165 -12.02 15.48 -12.62
C SER A 165 -11.00 15.85 -11.51
N GLN A 166 -10.90 15.03 -10.46
CA GLN A 166 -9.95 15.17 -9.36
C GLN A 166 -8.72 14.28 -9.64
N PRO A 167 -7.48 14.81 -9.53
CA PRO A 167 -6.26 14.14 -9.98
C PRO A 167 -5.80 12.93 -9.12
N ILE A 168 -6.67 12.34 -8.30
CA ILE A 168 -6.32 11.27 -7.34
C ILE A 168 -7.30 10.09 -7.49
N SER A 169 -7.68 9.75 -8.73
CA SER A 169 -8.25 8.44 -9.05
C SER A 169 -7.11 7.44 -9.32
N ILE A 170 -6.23 7.22 -8.34
CA ILE A 170 -4.89 6.66 -8.62
C ILE A 170 -4.91 5.15 -8.94
N SER A 171 -6.04 4.46 -8.77
CA SER A 171 -6.16 3.12 -9.37
C SER A 171 -7.61 2.71 -9.58
N ASN A 172 -7.86 1.85 -10.57
CA ASN A 172 -9.12 1.13 -10.72
C ASN A 172 -9.37 0.12 -9.58
N TYR A 173 -8.62 0.21 -8.48
CA TYR A 173 -8.62 -0.70 -7.34
C TYR A 173 -8.84 0.06 -6.04
N ALA A 174 -9.40 -0.64 -5.08
CA ALA A 174 -9.49 -0.19 -3.70
C ALA A 174 -9.11 -1.34 -2.76
N ILE A 175 -8.48 -1.01 -1.64
CA ILE A 175 -8.04 -1.95 -0.62
C ILE A 175 -9.29 -2.48 0.11
N VAL A 176 -9.46 -3.81 0.12
CA VAL A 176 -10.44 -4.51 0.96
C VAL A 176 -9.81 -5.05 2.24
N ALA A 177 -8.50 -5.35 2.21
CA ALA A 177 -7.76 -5.82 3.37
C ALA A 177 -6.32 -5.30 3.34
N ASP A 178 -5.83 -4.86 4.49
CA ASP A 178 -4.46 -4.42 4.73
C ASP A 178 -3.94 -5.03 6.04
N CYS A 179 -2.83 -5.75 5.94
CA CYS A 179 -2.11 -6.31 7.07
C CYS A 179 -0.66 -5.81 7.04
N PHE A 180 -0.33 -4.83 7.87
CA PHE A 180 1.02 -4.30 8.01
C PHE A 180 1.70 -4.85 9.28
N ARG A 181 2.98 -5.20 9.18
CA ARG A 181 3.78 -5.61 10.34
C ARG A 181 5.26 -5.26 10.19
N PHE A 182 5.87 -4.78 11.27
CA PHE A 182 7.32 -4.77 11.41
C PHE A 182 7.85 -6.18 11.66
N VAL A 183 8.92 -6.54 10.95
CA VAL A 183 9.56 -7.86 11.02
C VAL A 183 11.06 -7.65 11.28
N GLY A 184 11.67 -8.52 12.10
CA GLY A 184 13.07 -8.36 12.53
C GLY A 184 13.19 -8.16 14.03
#